data_AF-A0A9E9L7C4-F1
#
_entry.id   AF-A0A9E9L7C4-F1
#
_cell.length_a   1.000
_cell.length_b   1.000
_cell.length_c   1.000
_cell.angle_alpha   90.00
_cell.angle_beta   90.00
_cell.angle_gamma   90.00
#
_symmetry.space_group_name_H-M   'P 1'
#
loop_
_entity.id
_entity.type
_entity.pdbx_description
1 polymer ?
#
loop_
_entity_poly.entity_id
_entity_poly.type
_entity_poly.pdbx_seq_one_letter_code
_entity_poly.pdbx_strand_id
1 'polypeptide(L)'
;MSESIWSEQGDQEILAVELNIYKFCEEQKLDLFEFYEEGLGKVVATHIYEEKGFPVVFTKYLDAPFSCVNVAIDASCNNVKEWEDRIINKYFKNCQIYFKLSES
;
A
#
# COMPACT_ATOMS: atom_id res chain seq x y z
N MET A 1 -10.13 -16.57 15.02
CA MET A 1 -10.55 -15.64 13.95
C MET A 1 -9.41 -14.67 13.80
N SER A 2 -8.82 -14.55 12.60
CA SER A 2 -7.83 -13.51 12.33
C SER A 2 -8.53 -12.17 12.45
N GLU A 3 -8.05 -11.29 13.32
CA GLU A 3 -8.55 -9.93 13.43
C GLU A 3 -8.27 -9.20 12.10
N SER A 4 -9.27 -8.50 11.57
CA SER A 4 -9.10 -7.63 10.41
C SER A 4 -8.18 -6.48 10.80
N ILE A 5 -7.22 -6.14 9.94
CA ILE A 5 -6.37 -4.96 10.12
C ILE A 5 -7.15 -3.66 9.87
N TRP A 6 -8.27 -3.75 9.14
CA TRP A 6 -9.12 -2.62 8.78
C TRP A 6 -10.30 -2.49 9.74
N SER A 7 -10.73 -1.24 9.92
CA SER A 7 -12.01 -0.89 10.54
C SER A 7 -13.20 -1.41 9.72
N GLU A 8 -14.41 -1.26 10.25
CA GLU A 8 -15.65 -1.62 9.55
C GLU A 8 -15.85 -0.85 8.22
N GLN A 9 -15.13 0.26 8.02
CA GLN A 9 -15.19 1.04 6.79
C GLN A 9 -14.33 0.46 5.65
N GLY A 10 -13.46 -0.51 5.96
CA GLY A 10 -12.57 -1.15 4.98
C GLY A 10 -11.31 -0.33 4.70
N ASP A 11 -10.74 -0.56 3.53
CA ASP A 11 -9.53 0.10 3.03
C ASP A 11 -9.84 1.08 1.89
N GLN A 12 -8.92 2.02 1.69
CA GLN A 12 -8.93 2.95 0.57
C GLN A 12 -7.53 3.06 -0.03
N GLU A 13 -7.43 2.91 -1.35
CA GLU A 13 -6.19 3.14 -2.09
C GLU A 13 -5.91 4.64 -2.20
N ILE A 14 -4.78 5.09 -1.68
CA ILE A 14 -4.41 6.51 -1.67
C ILE A 14 -3.27 6.84 -2.62
N LEU A 15 -2.44 5.86 -2.99
CA LEU A 15 -1.31 6.05 -3.91
C LEU A 15 -1.18 4.87 -4.86
N ALA A 16 -0.71 5.14 -6.07
CA ALA A 16 -0.08 4.13 -6.93
C ALA A 16 1.31 4.62 -7.33
N VAL A 17 2.34 3.82 -7.02
CA VAL A 17 3.75 4.23 -7.14
C VAL A 17 4.58 3.21 -7.90
N GLU A 18 5.58 3.65 -8.65
CA GLU A 18 6.57 2.75 -9.25
C GLU A 18 7.54 2.27 -8.15
N LEU A 19 7.43 0.99 -7.79
CA LEU A 19 8.21 0.40 -6.71
C LEU A 19 8.50 -1.08 -6.97
N ASN A 20 9.75 -1.48 -6.73
CA ASN A 20 10.09 -2.90 -6.59
C ASN A 20 9.75 -3.36 -5.17
N ILE A 21 8.60 -4.01 -5.01
CA ILE A 21 8.09 -4.42 -3.69
C ILE A 21 9.01 -5.41 -2.96
N TYR A 22 9.70 -6.30 -3.68
CA TYR A 22 10.63 -7.25 -3.08
C TYR A 22 11.82 -6.54 -2.45
N LYS A 23 12.45 -5.62 -3.20
CA LYS A 23 13.56 -4.81 -2.70
C LYS A 23 13.12 -3.89 -1.55
N PHE A 24 11.93 -3.32 -1.65
CA PHE A 24 11.35 -2.51 -0.57
C PHE A 24 11.21 -3.32 0.72
N CYS A 25 10.64 -4.53 0.65
CA CYS A 25 10.48 -5.40 1.83
C CYS A 25 11.83 -5.80 2.43
N GLU A 26 12.84 -6.10 1.59
CA GLU A 26 14.19 -6.40 2.05
C GLU A 26 14.82 -5.22 2.82
N GLU A 27 14.74 -4.01 2.26
CA GLU A 27 15.29 -2.79 2.87
C GLU A 27 14.58 -2.42 4.18
N GLN A 28 13.25 -2.61 4.23
CA GLN A 28 12.43 -2.29 5.41
C GLN A 28 12.34 -3.46 6.41
N LYS A 29 12.89 -4.64 6.09
CA LYS A 29 12.77 -5.88 6.88
C LYS A 29 11.31 -6.27 7.14
N LEU A 30 10.49 -6.21 6.10
CA LEU A 30 9.07 -6.56 6.15
C LEU A 30 8.83 -7.95 5.57
N ASP A 31 7.85 -8.66 6.12
CA ASP A 31 7.36 -9.91 5.56
C ASP A 31 6.53 -9.61 4.31
N LEU A 32 6.76 -10.40 3.25
CA LEU A 32 5.98 -10.34 2.02
C LEU A 32 5.11 -11.59 1.92
N PHE A 33 3.83 -11.38 1.66
CA PHE A 33 2.83 -12.44 1.56
C PHE A 33 2.42 -12.57 0.09
N GLU A 34 2.54 -13.78 -0.46
CA GLU A 34 2.05 -14.10 -1.81
C GLU A 34 0.74 -14.87 -1.70
N PHE A 35 -0.25 -14.46 -2.48
CA PHE A 35 -1.55 -15.12 -2.57
C PHE A 35 -2.15 -14.96 -3.97
N TYR A 36 -3.26 -15.65 -4.21
CA TYR A 36 -3.99 -15.59 -5.46
C TYR A 36 -5.35 -14.94 -5.23
N GLU A 37 -5.69 -13.98 -6.08
CA GLU A 37 -6.97 -13.28 -6.05
C GLU A 37 -7.74 -13.57 -7.34
N GLU A 38 -8.97 -14.06 -7.19
CA GLU A 38 -9.80 -14.45 -8.33
C GLU A 38 -10.09 -13.22 -9.22
N GLY A 39 -9.78 -13.34 -10.51
CA GLY A 39 -9.94 -12.26 -11.49
C GLY A 39 -8.77 -11.27 -11.58
N LEU A 40 -7.90 -11.20 -10.56
CA LEU A 40 -6.73 -10.30 -10.53
C LEU A 40 -5.38 -11.04 -10.62
N GLY A 41 -5.37 -12.35 -10.38
CA GLY A 41 -4.20 -13.20 -10.55
C GLY A 41 -3.33 -13.27 -9.30
N LYS A 42 -2.02 -13.43 -9.49
CA LYS A 42 -1.07 -13.47 -8.38
C LYS A 42 -0.85 -12.08 -7.80
N VAL A 43 -0.91 -12.03 -6.47
CA VAL A 43 -0.76 -10.81 -5.69
C VAL A 43 0.32 -11.03 -4.66
N VAL A 44 1.17 -10.03 -4.49
CA VAL A 44 2.04 -9.94 -3.32
C VAL A 44 1.69 -8.69 -2.53
N ALA A 45 1.62 -8.83 -1.21
CA ALA A 45 1.33 -7.73 -0.32
C ALA A 45 2.24 -7.74 0.90
N THR A 46 2.47 -6.56 1.45
CA THR A 46 3.07 -6.37 2.77
C THR A 46 2.32 -5.27 3.51
N HIS A 47 2.50 -5.19 4.81
CA HIS A 47 1.90 -4.13 5.61
C HIS A 47 2.91 -3.59 6.62
N ILE A 48 2.71 -2.33 7.00
CA ILE A 48 3.45 -1.68 8.08
C ILE A 48 2.47 -0.92 8.97
N TYR A 49 2.80 -0.85 10.25
CA TYR A 49 2.11 0.01 11.18
C TYR A 49 2.89 1.32 11.35
N GLU A 50 2.27 2.43 10.98
CA GLU A 50 2.80 3.78 11.12
C GLU A 50 2.42 4.39 12.48
N GLU A 51 2.42 5.72 12.59
CA GLU A 51 2.11 6.43 13.82
C GLU A 51 0.81 5.94 14.47
N LYS A 52 0.86 5.75 15.79
CA LYS A 52 -0.24 5.25 16.62
C LYS A 52 -0.75 3.86 16.23
N GLY A 53 0.06 3.07 15.53
CA GLY A 53 -0.33 1.73 15.08
C GLY A 53 -1.30 1.76 13.90
N PHE A 54 -1.26 2.82 13.09
CA PHE A 54 -2.14 2.95 11.94
C PHE A 54 -1.62 2.10 10.78
N PRO A 55 -2.43 1.18 10.20
CA PRO A 55 -1.98 0.26 9.17
C PRO A 55 -1.84 0.94 7.80
N VAL A 56 -0.78 0.58 7.09
CA VAL A 56 -0.55 0.92 5.67
C VAL A 56 -0.20 -0.37 4.94
N VAL A 57 -0.93 -0.68 3.86
CA VAL A 57 -0.75 -1.89 3.07
C VAL A 57 -0.21 -1.53 1.70
N PHE A 58 0.74 -2.33 1.23
CA PHE A 58 1.34 -2.22 -0.09
C PHE A 58 0.99 -3.47 -0.88
N THR A 59 0.29 -3.30 -2.01
CA THR A 59 -0.20 -4.41 -2.83
C THR A 59 0.36 -4.31 -4.24
N LYS A 60 0.84 -5.44 -4.75
CA LYS A 60 1.34 -5.58 -6.10
C LYS A 60 0.70 -6.76 -6.80
N TYR A 61 -0.03 -6.47 -7.87
CA TYR A 61 -0.50 -7.48 -8.81
C TYR A 61 0.65 -7.86 -9.76
N LEU A 62 1.08 -9.12 -9.71
CA LEU A 62 2.23 -9.61 -10.49
C LEU A 62 1.89 -9.86 -11.95
N ASP A 63 0.63 -10.19 -12.23
CA ASP A 63 0.12 -10.45 -13.58
C ASP A 63 -0.37 -9.16 -14.27
N ALA A 64 -0.38 -8.02 -13.57
CA ALA A 64 -0.76 -6.74 -14.13
C ALA A 64 0.33 -6.20 -15.06
N PRO A 65 -0.03 -5.55 -16.19
CA PRO A 65 0.95 -5.01 -17.14
C PRO A 65 1.75 -3.83 -16.58
N PHE A 66 1.31 -3.23 -15.48
CA PHE A 66 1.94 -2.06 -14.87
C PHE A 66 2.84 -2.45 -13.71
N SER A 67 3.99 -1.79 -13.59
CA SER A 67 4.94 -1.95 -12.48
C SER A 67 4.55 -1.19 -11.20
N CYS A 68 3.29 -0.75 -11.06
CA CYS A 68 2.85 -0.01 -9.89
C CYS A 68 2.58 -0.88 -8.65
N VAL A 69 2.81 -0.31 -7.47
CA VAL A 69 2.37 -0.79 -6.17
C VAL A 69 1.28 0.14 -5.68
N ASN A 70 0.14 -0.43 -5.30
CA ASN A 70 -0.96 0.30 -4.69
C ASN A 70 -0.71 0.41 -3.19
N VAL A 71 -0.95 1.58 -2.64
CA VAL A 71 -0.84 1.84 -1.21
C VAL A 71 -2.22 2.13 -0.67
N ALA A 72 -2.66 1.28 0.25
CA ALA A 72 -3.96 1.40 0.91
C ALA A 72 -3.80 1.75 2.38
N ILE A 73 -4.74 2.53 2.89
CA ILE A 73 -4.90 2.86 4.30
C ILE A 73 -6.33 2.58 4.74
N ASP A 74 -6.59 2.67 6.04
CA ASP A 74 -7.95 2.53 6.55
C ASP A 74 -8.88 3.62 5.97
N ALA A 75 -10.07 3.22 5.51
CA ALA A 75 -11.07 4.10 4.92
C ALA A 75 -11.60 5.17 5.89
N SER A 76 -11.49 4.94 7.21
CA SER A 76 -11.88 5.93 8.23
C SER A 76 -10.93 7.13 8.34
N CYS A 77 -9.81 7.11 7.60
CA CYS A 77 -8.87 8.22 7.59
C CYS A 77 -9.43 9.45 6.87
N ASN A 78 -9.72 10.50 7.65
CA ASN A 78 -10.21 11.78 7.11
C ASN A 78 -9.13 12.67 6.49
N ASN A 79 -7.85 12.48 6.86
CA ASN A 79 -6.75 13.33 6.37
C ASN A 79 -5.84 12.59 5.38
N VAL A 80 -6.43 12.12 4.28
CA VAL A 80 -5.74 11.36 3.23
C VAL A 80 -4.47 12.06 2.74
N LYS A 81 -4.55 13.37 2.48
CA LYS A 81 -3.41 14.14 1.96
C LYS A 81 -2.20 14.14 2.90
N GLU A 82 -2.43 14.26 4.21
CA GLU A 82 -1.34 14.18 5.19
C GLU A 82 -0.64 12.82 5.15
N TRP A 83 -1.41 11.75 4.99
CA TRP A 83 -0.87 10.40 4.89
C TRP A 83 -0.13 10.15 3.59
N GLU A 84 -0.65 10.62 2.46
CA GLU A 84 0.06 10.60 1.18
C GLU A 84 1.41 11.31 1.29
N ASP A 85 1.43 12.56 1.78
CA ASP A 85 2.64 13.35 1.93
C ASP A 85 3.65 12.65 2.87
N ARG A 86 3.17 12.08 3.98
CA ARG A 86 4.00 11.34 4.93
C ARG A 86 4.64 10.11 4.28
N ILE A 87 3.84 9.26 3.65
CA ILE A 87 4.29 8.00 3.04
C ILE A 87 5.24 8.29 1.88
N ILE A 88 4.92 9.28 1.04
CA ILE A 88 5.79 9.70 -0.06
C ILE A 88 7.13 10.18 0.47
N ASN A 89 7.14 11.09 1.45
CA ASN A 89 8.38 11.64 1.97
C ASN A 89 9.26 10.60 2.67
N LYS A 90 8.64 9.59 3.30
CA LYS A 90 9.34 8.55 4.04
C LYS A 90 9.88 7.44 3.15
N TYR A 91 9.10 6.97 2.17
CA TYR A 91 9.39 5.77 1.41
C TYR A 91 9.60 6.01 -0.09
N PHE A 92 8.94 7.01 -0.66
CA PHE A 92 8.81 7.14 -2.13
C PHE A 92 9.35 8.46 -2.68
N LYS A 93 10.24 9.12 -1.94
CA LYS A 93 10.79 10.44 -2.29
C LYS A 93 11.40 10.51 -3.69
N ASN A 94 11.93 9.38 -4.18
CA ASN A 94 12.57 9.26 -5.50
C ASN A 94 11.80 8.31 -6.45
N CYS A 95 10.57 7.93 -6.11
CA CYS A 95 9.75 7.05 -6.93
C CYS A 95 8.81 7.88 -7.82
N GLN A 96 8.45 7.33 -8.98
CA GLN A 96 7.38 7.89 -9.80
C GLN A 96 6.03 7.63 -9.12
N ILE A 97 5.23 8.69 -8.95
CA ILE A 97 3.86 8.59 -8.42
C ILE A 97 2.91 8.66 -9.62
N TYR A 98 2.11 7.61 -9.83
CA TYR A 98 1.11 7.53 -10.90
C TYR A 98 -0.26 8.06 -10.47
N PHE A 99 -0.56 7.96 -9.18
CA PHE A 99 -1.86 8.32 -8.61
C PHE A 99 -1.70 8.84 -7.19
N LYS A 100 -2.50 9.86 -6.86
CA LYS A 100 -2.81 10.31 -5.50
C LYS A 100 -4.30 10.55 -5.39
N LEU A 101 -4.92 9.99 -4.36
CA LEU A 101 -6.36 10.15 -4.14
C LEU A 101 -6.72 11.61 -3.83
N SER A 102 -5.87 12.35 -3.11
CA SER A 102 -6.12 13.77 -2.81
C SER A 102 -6.08 14.71 -4.02
N GLU A 103 -5.56 14.25 -5.16
CA GLU A 103 -5.49 14.98 -6.43
C GLU A 103 -6.59 14.55 -7.43
N SER A 104 -7.49 13.63 -7.03
CA SER A 104 -8.55 13.06 -7.87
C SER A 104 -9.90 13.78 -7.75
#